data_AF-A0A966MDK6-F1
#
_entry.id   AF-A0A966MDK6-F1
#
_cell.length_a   1.000
_cell.length_b   1.000
_cell.length_c   1.000
_cell.angle_alpha   90.00
_cell.angle_beta   90.00
_cell.angle_gamma   90.00
#
_symmetry.space_group_name_H-M   'P 1'
#
loop_
_entity.id
_entity.type
_entity.pdbx_description
1 polymer ?
#
loop_
_entity_poly.entity_id
_entity_poly.type
_entity_poly.pdbx_seq_one_letter_code
_entity_poly.pdbx_strand_id
1 'polypeptide(L)' 'SVEINDGLFKGRIRADGKFEHDMYLLEVKKPNESKGPNDVAKVVKVIAAKDATLPLAQSKCKYVTK' A
#
# COMPACT_ATOMS: atom_id res chain seq x y z
N SER A 1 -3.14 -15.32 -8.98
CA SER A 1 -3.04 -13.88 -8.64
C SER A 1 -3.60 -13.07 -9.79
N VAL A 2 -4.13 -11.88 -9.53
CA VAL A 2 -4.64 -10.98 -10.56
C VAL A 2 -3.78 -9.72 -10.55
N GLU A 3 -3.16 -9.37 -11.67
CA GLU A 3 -2.44 -8.09 -11.83
C GLU A 3 -3.45 -6.96 -12.05
N ILE A 4 -3.22 -5.82 -11.43
CA ILE A 4 -4.03 -4.61 -11.54
C ILE A 4 -3.13 -3.47 -12.05
N ASN A 5 -3.56 -2.83 -13.13
CA ASN A 5 -2.96 -1.60 -13.66
C ASN A 5 -4.02 -0.85 -14.48
N ASP A 6 -4.98 -0.24 -13.79
CA ASP A 6 -6.20 0.34 -14.39
C ASP A 6 -6.19 1.88 -14.44
N GLY A 7 -5.04 2.49 -14.14
CA GLY A 7 -4.88 3.95 -14.07
C GLY A 7 -5.22 4.56 -12.70
N LEU A 8 -5.93 3.84 -11.84
CA LEU A 8 -6.18 4.23 -10.45
C LEU A 8 -5.30 3.43 -9.48
N PHE A 9 -5.22 2.12 -9.70
CA PHE A 9 -4.44 1.18 -8.91
C PHE A 9 -3.39 0.47 -9.75
N LYS A 10 -2.24 0.22 -9.12
CA LYS A 10 -1.16 -0.59 -9.68
C LYS A 10 -0.63 -1.54 -8.62
N GLY A 11 -0.72 -2.84 -8.87
CA GLY A 11 -0.31 -3.88 -7.93
C GLY A 11 -0.90 -5.24 -8.29
N ARG A 12 -1.01 -6.14 -7.32
CA ARG A 12 -1.46 -7.52 -7.56
C ARG A 12 -2.35 -8.04 -6.44
N ILE A 13 -3.45 -8.69 -6.78
CA ILE A 13 -4.24 -9.49 -5.84
C ILE A 13 -3.55 -10.85 -5.64
N ARG A 14 -3.09 -11.08 -4.41
CA ARG A 14 -2.40 -12.30 -3.97
C ARG A 14 -3.36 -13.49 -3.83
N ALA A 15 -2.79 -14.69 -3.63
CA ALA A 15 -3.56 -15.91 -3.40
C ALA A 15 -4.42 -15.86 -2.13
N ASP A 16 -4.05 -15.03 -1.15
CA ASP A 16 -4.83 -14.80 0.08
C ASP A 16 -5.88 -13.68 -0.07
N GLY A 17 -6.10 -13.19 -1.29
CA GLY A 17 -7.09 -12.15 -1.60
C GLY A 17 -6.64 -10.73 -1.26
N LYS A 18 -5.44 -10.54 -0.71
CA LYS A 18 -4.92 -9.21 -0.37
C LYS A 18 -4.36 -8.50 -1.61
N PHE A 19 -4.55 -7.19 -1.67
CA PHE A 19 -3.93 -6.34 -2.69
C PHE A 19 -2.51 -5.95 -2.25
N GLU A 20 -1.53 -6.44 -2.98
CA GLU A 20 -0.10 -6.15 -2.81
C GLU A 20 0.26 -4.97 -3.71
N HIS A 21 0.56 -3.82 -3.08
CA HIS A 21 0.92 -2.58 -3.76
C HIS A 21 1.85 -1.74 -2.88
N ASP A 22 2.50 -0.75 -3.49
CA ASP A 22 3.35 0.18 -2.75
C ASP A 22 2.53 1.00 -1.76
N MET A 23 3.10 1.22 -0.57
CA MET A 23 2.48 2.01 0.50
C MET A 23 3.27 3.30 0.71
N TYR A 24 2.61 4.37 1.10
CA TYR A 24 3.29 5.63 1.47
C TYR A 24 3.39 5.79 2.98
N LEU A 25 4.59 6.13 3.45
CA LEU A 25 4.78 6.73 4.76
C LEU A 25 4.54 8.24 4.63
N LEU A 26 3.53 8.74 5.34
CA LEU A 26 3.12 10.13 5.31
C LEU A 26 3.48 10.83 6.62
N GLU A 27 3.90 12.09 6.50
CA GLU A 27 4.06 13.01 7.63
C GLU A 27 3.08 14.17 7.46
N VAL A 28 2.36 14.50 8.53
CA VAL A 28 1.43 15.64 8.55
C VAL A 28 2.24 16.93 8.41
N LYS A 29 1.81 17.78 7.48
CA LYS A 29 2.44 19.09 7.23
C LYS A 29 2.25 20.04 8.40
N LYS A 30 3.22 20.91 8.62
CA LYS A 30 3.04 22.07 9.50
C LYS A 30 2.04 23.06 8.89
N PRO A 31 1.35 23.89 9.70
CA PRO A 31 0.37 24.85 9.19
C PRO A 31 0.94 25.80 8.10
N ASN A 32 2.20 26.20 8.22
CA ASN A 32 2.87 27.08 7.25
C ASN A 32 3.34 26.36 5.97
N GLU A 33 3.29 25.03 5.91
CA GLU A 33 3.65 24.23 4.73
C GLU A 33 2.42 23.89 3.87
N SER A 34 1.21 24.04 4.41
CA SER A 34 -0.04 23.71 3.71
C SER A 34 -0.44 24.81 2.74
N LYS A 35 -0.75 24.42 1.50
CA LYS A 35 -1.15 25.34 0.42
C LYS A 35 -2.67 25.43 0.21
N GLY A 36 -3.45 24.73 1.03
CA GLY A 36 -4.91 24.72 0.93
C GLY A 36 -5.57 23.61 1.74
N PRO A 37 -6.90 23.55 1.77
CA PRO A 37 -7.66 22.69 2.69
C PRO A 37 -7.33 21.19 2.63
N ASN A 38 -6.91 20.68 1.48
CA ASN A 38 -6.60 19.26 1.28
C ASN A 38 -5.09 18.95 1.26
N ASP A 39 -4.24 19.97 1.47
CA ASP A 39 -2.78 19.83 1.42
C ASP A 39 -2.21 19.53 2.82
N VAL A 40 -2.49 18.31 3.31
CA VAL A 40 -2.32 17.96 4.73
C VAL A 40 -1.09 17.12 5.04
N ALA A 41 -0.49 16.44 4.06
CA ALA A 41 0.60 15.51 4.29
C ALA A 41 1.65 15.55 3.17
N LYS A 42 2.88 15.14 3.51
CA LYS A 42 3.98 14.91 2.56
C LYS A 42 4.38 13.44 2.58
N VAL A 43 4.78 12.93 1.42
CA VAL A 43 5.35 11.58 1.30
C VAL A 43 6.79 11.61 1.81
N VAL A 44 7.06 10.87 2.88
CA VAL A 44 8.42 10.71 3.44
C VAL A 44 9.13 9.56 2.76
N LYS A 45 8.40 8.49 2.45
CA LYS A 45 8.95 7.29 1.82
C LYS A 45 7.88 6.51 1.06
N VAL A 46 8.30 5.89 -0.04
CA VAL A 46 7.56 4.82 -0.71
C VAL A 46 8.08 3.48 -0.18
N ILE A 47 7.19 2.68 0.38
CA ILE A 47 7.46 1.33 0.87
C ILE A 47 7.03 0.39 -0.25
N ALA A 48 7.99 -0.34 -0.81
CA ALA A 48 7.73 -1.28 -1.90
C ALA A 48 6.73 -2.36 -1.45
N ALA A 49 5.85 -2.80 -2.36
CA ALA A 49 4.77 -3.75 -2.10
C ALA A 49 5.24 -5.04 -1.38
N LYS A 50 6.42 -5.55 -1.77
CA LYS A 50 7.04 -6.75 -1.19
C LYS A 50 7.43 -6.58 0.29
N ASP A 51 7.72 -5.34 0.70
CA ASP A 51 8.16 -4.99 2.06
C ASP A 51 6.99 -4.46 2.90
N ALA A 52 5.91 -4.03 2.26
CA ALA A 52 4.71 -3.50 2.90
C ALA A 52 3.76 -4.59 3.43
N THR A 53 3.95 -5.85 3.02
CA THR A 53 3.07 -6.96 3.37
C THR A 53 3.84 -8.10 4.02
N LEU A 54 3.19 -8.82 4.93
CA LEU A 54 3.77 -10.05 5.47
C LEU A 54 3.92 -11.09 4.34
N PRO A 55 4.97 -11.93 4.38
CA PRO A 55 5.14 -13.03 3.45
C PRO A 55 3.88 -13.89 3.36
N LEU A 56 3.58 -14.43 2.17
CA LEU A 56 2.41 -15.28 1.96
C LEU A 56 2.37 -16.48 2.90
N ALA A 57 3.53 -17.03 3.26
CA ALA A 57 3.67 -18.11 4.23
C ALA A 57 3.16 -17.76 5.64
N GLN A 58 3.07 -16.47 5.98
CA GLN A 58 2.53 -15.99 7.26
C GLN A 58 1.05 -15.56 7.14
N SER A 59 0.40 -15.85 6.00
CA SER A 59 -1.00 -15.50 5.80
C SER A 59 -1.90 -16.35 6.70
N LYS A 60 -2.86 -15.69 7.37
CA LYS A 60 -3.90 -16.37 8.18
C LYS A 60 -5.07 -16.91 7.34
N CYS A 61 -4.99 -16.81 6.01
CA CYS A 61 -6.02 -17.32 5.12
C CYS A 61 -5.96 -18.84 5.04
N LYS A 62 -7.02 -19.52 5.49
CA LYS A 62 -7.17 -20.99 5.49
C LYS A 62 -7.08 -21.66 4.12
N TYR A 63 -7.22 -20.88 3.04
CA TYR A 63 -7.14 -21.39 1.67
C TYR A 63 -5.73 -21.30 1.08
N VAL A 64 -4.79 -20.68 1.79
CA VAL A 64 -3.39 -20.49 1.34
C VAL A 64 -2.40 -21.22 2.24
N THR A 65 -2.71 -21.35 3.53
CA THR A 65 -1.97 -22.21 4.44
C THR A 65 -2.62 -23.59 4.45
N LYS A 66 -1.98 -24.55 3.78
CA LYS A 66 -2.27 -25.98 3.91
C LYS A 66 -1.12 -26.62 4.69
#